data_AF-A0A2K8PRS0-F1
#
_entry.id   AF-A0A2K8PRS0-F1
#
_cell.length_a   1.000
_cell.length_b   1.000
_cell.length_c   1.000
_cell.angle_alpha   90.00
_cell.angle_beta   90.00
_cell.angle_gamma   90.00
#
_symmetry.space_group_name_H-M   'P 1'
#
loop_
_entity.id
_entity.type
_entity.pdbx_description
1 polymer ?
#
loop_
_entity_poly.entity_id
_entity_poly.type
_entity_poly.pdbx_seq_one_letter_code
_entity_poly.pdbx_strand_id
1 'polypeptide(L)'
;MEASALVFLPDGRGWSRFESFSSELSVGRFHWHCPGPGLLELRYTWRVDGQWGPDADGFAVVEHSGPDGELIRTGYRVDGGTPPPSAAPGAGGAPARLTLDHPVELARAFAHLRRPVGPADDPSAAVLPYPQEPGRTPGS
;
A
#
# COMPACT_ATOMS: atom_id res chain seq x y z
N MET A 1 -14.39 -10.25 -6.39
CA MET A 1 -13.03 -9.94 -6.85
C MET A 1 -12.38 -9.12 -5.77
N GLU A 2 -11.14 -9.45 -5.42
CA GLU A 2 -10.38 -8.80 -4.35
C GLU A 2 -9.02 -8.43 -4.92
N ALA A 3 -8.49 -7.28 -4.51
CA ALA A 3 -7.19 -6.80 -4.95
C ALA A 3 -6.39 -6.24 -3.79
N SER A 4 -5.09 -6.52 -3.82
CA SER A 4 -4.14 -6.12 -2.78
C SER A 4 -2.96 -5.42 -3.42
N ALA A 5 -2.55 -4.30 -2.83
CA ALA A 5 -1.39 -3.54 -3.28
C ALA A 5 -0.49 -3.18 -2.11
N LEU A 6 0.82 -3.10 -2.40
CA LEU A 6 1.84 -2.62 -1.49
C LEU A 6 2.59 -1.48 -2.16
N VAL A 7 2.77 -0.40 -1.41
CA VAL A 7 3.54 0.74 -1.85
C VAL A 7 4.64 1.02 -0.84
N PHE A 8 5.86 1.11 -1.35
CA PHE A 8 7.08 1.35 -0.59
C PHE A 8 7.68 2.70 -1.01
N LEU A 9 7.70 3.67 -0.10
CA LEU A 9 8.34 4.96 -0.31
C LEU A 9 9.84 4.90 0.05
N PRO A 10 10.70 5.68 -0.63
CA PRO A 10 12.15 5.66 -0.39
C PRO A 10 12.59 6.09 1.03
N ASP A 11 11.74 6.80 1.75
CA ASP A 11 12.00 7.26 3.12
C ASP A 11 11.67 6.22 4.21
N GLY A 12 11.33 4.99 3.80
CA GLY A 12 10.97 3.91 4.70
C GLY A 12 9.51 3.95 5.16
N ARG A 13 8.67 4.83 4.62
CA ARG A 13 7.20 4.75 4.80
C ARG A 13 6.56 3.96 3.67
N GLY A 14 5.32 3.54 3.87
CA GLY A 14 4.55 2.85 2.85
C GLY A 14 3.12 2.60 3.31
N TRP A 15 2.35 2.01 2.42
CA TRP A 15 0.99 1.58 2.75
C TRP A 15 0.63 0.29 2.03
N SER A 16 -0.24 -0.48 2.65
CA SER A 16 -0.98 -1.55 2.03
C SER A 16 -2.38 -1.08 1.69
N ARG A 17 -2.94 -1.64 0.62
CA ARG A 17 -4.33 -1.44 0.21
C ARG A 17 -4.94 -2.80 -0.01
N PHE A 18 -6.12 -3.00 0.56
CA PHE A 18 -7.01 -4.09 0.26
C PHE A 18 -8.32 -3.51 -0.25
N GLU A 19 -8.85 -4.06 -1.35
CA GLU A 19 -10.19 -3.72 -1.81
C GLU A 19 -10.96 -4.96 -2.25
N SER A 20 -12.28 -4.92 -2.05
CA SER A 20 -13.19 -5.98 -2.46
C SER A 20 -14.30 -5.43 -3.36
N PHE A 21 -14.89 -6.31 -4.17
CA PHE A 21 -16.05 -6.01 -5.01
C PHE A 21 -17.27 -5.52 -4.22
N SER A 22 -17.33 -5.81 -2.92
CA SER A 22 -18.38 -5.35 -2.00
C SER A 22 -18.20 -3.89 -1.56
N SER A 23 -17.36 -3.11 -2.25
CA SER A 23 -16.98 -1.73 -1.91
C SER A 23 -16.05 -1.60 -0.69
N GLU A 24 -15.66 -2.70 -0.04
CA GLU A 24 -14.74 -2.64 1.11
C GLU A 24 -13.36 -2.13 0.68
N LEU A 25 -12.80 -1.21 1.47
CA LEU A 25 -11.46 -0.66 1.33
C LEU A 25 -10.80 -0.68 2.71
N SER A 26 -9.61 -1.26 2.80
CA SER A 26 -8.74 -1.15 3.97
C SER A 26 -7.38 -0.63 3.53
N VAL A 27 -6.85 0.34 4.27
CA VAL A 27 -5.53 0.93 4.05
C VAL A 27 -4.75 0.91 5.35
N GLY A 28 -3.63 0.20 5.36
CA GLY A 28 -2.72 0.15 6.49
C GLY A 28 -1.43 0.89 6.19
N ARG A 29 -1.06 1.87 7.02
CA ARG A 29 0.18 2.64 6.88
C ARG A 29 1.26 2.00 7.72
N PHE A 30 2.44 1.83 7.12
CA PHE A 30 3.56 1.18 7.78
C PHE A 30 4.89 1.91 7.56
N HIS A 31 5.82 1.64 8.48
CA HIS A 31 7.23 1.79 8.20
C HIS A 31 7.81 0.47 7.71
N TRP A 32 8.72 0.52 6.76
CA TRP A 32 9.38 -0.65 6.23
C TRP A 32 10.90 -0.49 6.22
N HIS A 33 11.58 -1.61 6.37
CA HIS A 33 13.01 -1.73 6.12
C HIS A 33 13.38 -3.20 5.88
N CYS A 34 14.60 -3.44 5.41
CA CYS A 34 15.16 -4.78 5.26
C CYS A 34 16.18 -5.04 6.37
N PRO A 35 15.83 -5.73 7.47
CA PRO A 35 16.75 -5.96 8.59
C PRO A 35 17.91 -6.92 8.25
N GLY A 36 17.80 -7.65 7.14
CA GLY A 36 18.84 -8.52 6.62
C GLY A 36 18.54 -8.97 5.18
N PRO A 37 19.48 -9.69 4.53
CA PRO A 37 19.29 -10.17 3.17
C PRO A 37 18.03 -11.03 3.03
N GLY A 38 17.15 -10.66 2.10
CA GLY A 38 15.91 -11.40 1.83
C GLY A 38 14.85 -11.28 2.92
N LEU A 39 15.01 -10.40 3.91
CA LEU A 39 14.03 -10.13 4.96
C LEU A 39 13.41 -8.76 4.78
N LEU A 40 12.10 -8.68 4.98
CA LEU A 40 11.30 -7.47 4.96
C LEU A 40 10.55 -7.38 6.30
N GLU A 41 10.62 -6.22 6.92
CA GLU A 41 9.83 -5.89 8.10
C GLU A 41 8.86 -4.75 7.76
N LEU A 42 7.57 -4.93 8.05
CA LEU A 42 6.51 -3.93 7.95
C LEU A 42 5.96 -3.69 9.35
N ARG A 43 6.14 -2.48 9.88
CA ARG A 43 5.57 -2.04 11.15
C ARG A 43 4.41 -1.11 10.86
N TYR A 44 3.19 -1.63 10.96
CA TYR A 44 1.99 -0.82 10.87
C TYR A 44 1.93 0.16 12.02
N THR A 45 1.43 1.35 11.71
CA THR A 45 1.27 2.46 12.66
C THR A 45 -0.14 3.01 12.65
N TRP A 46 -0.89 2.76 11.58
CA TRP A 46 -2.24 3.24 11.40
C TRP A 46 -3.01 2.34 10.44
N ARG A 47 -4.31 2.18 10.67
CA ARG A 47 -5.22 1.50 9.75
C ARG A 47 -6.50 2.32 9.59
N VAL A 48 -6.99 2.37 8.36
CA VAL A 48 -8.25 3.00 7.97
C VAL A 48 -9.08 1.97 7.23
N ASP A 49 -10.31 1.77 7.67
CA ASP A 49 -11.26 0.83 7.08
C ASP A 49 -12.55 1.56 6.72
N GLY A 50 -13.19 1.12 5.65
CA GLY A 50 -14.43 1.71 5.16
C GLY A 50 -14.71 1.28 3.74
N GLN A 51 -15.24 2.21 2.94
CA GLN A 51 -15.76 1.91 1.62
C GLN A 51 -15.17 2.81 0.54
N TRP A 52 -14.81 2.24 -0.60
CA TRP A 52 -14.48 2.98 -1.82
C TRP A 52 -15.78 3.36 -2.58
N GLY A 53 -15.72 4.43 -3.36
CA GLY A 53 -16.83 4.91 -4.19
C GLY A 53 -16.44 5.02 -5.66
N PRO A 54 -17.40 5.02 -6.59
CA PRO A 54 -17.12 5.03 -8.04
C PRO A 54 -16.35 6.26 -8.52
N ASP A 55 -16.45 7.39 -7.81
CA ASP A 55 -15.82 8.66 -8.16
C ASP A 55 -14.69 9.07 -7.20
N ALA A 56 -14.29 8.19 -6.27
CA ALA A 56 -13.32 8.50 -5.22
C ALA A 56 -11.98 7.84 -5.51
N ASP A 57 -10.89 8.63 -5.51
CA ASP A 57 -9.50 8.13 -5.51
C ASP A 57 -9.09 7.48 -4.16
N GLY A 58 -10.05 7.26 -3.26
CA GLY A 58 -9.85 6.71 -1.91
C GLY A 58 -11.17 6.37 -1.21
N PHE A 59 -11.27 6.66 0.08
CA PHE A 59 -12.46 6.36 0.88
C PHE A 59 -13.63 7.29 0.56
N ALA A 60 -14.78 6.73 0.21
CA ALA A 60 -16.07 7.43 0.18
C ALA A 60 -16.71 7.48 1.58
N VAL A 61 -16.56 6.41 2.36
CA VAL A 61 -17.00 6.31 3.76
C VAL A 61 -15.84 5.77 4.59
N VAL A 62 -15.57 6.39 5.73
CA VAL A 62 -14.61 5.88 6.73
C VAL A 62 -15.42 5.33 7.89
N GLU A 63 -15.23 4.04 8.18
CA GLU A 63 -15.90 3.34 9.27
C GLU A 63 -15.00 3.24 10.50
N HIS A 64 -13.70 3.01 10.26
CA HIS A 64 -12.68 2.97 11.30
C HIS A 64 -11.42 3.71 10.87
N SER A 65 -10.77 4.39 11.82
CA SER A 65 -9.47 5.00 11.63
C SER A 65 -8.77 5.09 12.97
N GLY A 66 -7.60 4.45 13.08
CA GLY A 66 -6.93 4.33 14.36
C GLY A 66 -5.50 3.85 14.27
N PRO A 67 -4.75 3.96 15.38
CA PRO A 67 -3.41 3.43 15.48
C PRO A 67 -3.44 1.91 15.32
N ASP A 68 -2.44 1.40 14.60
CA ASP A 68 -2.21 -0.02 14.41
C ASP A 68 -0.81 -0.36 14.92
N GLY A 69 -0.65 -1.52 15.55
CA GLY A 69 0.62 -1.97 16.15
C GLY A 69 1.17 -3.24 15.52
N GLU A 70 0.58 -3.70 14.43
CA GLU A 70 0.94 -4.94 13.76
C GLU A 70 2.37 -4.88 13.22
N LEU A 71 3.11 -5.97 13.43
CA LEU A 71 4.46 -6.14 12.94
C LEU A 71 4.53 -7.41 12.10
N ILE A 72 4.75 -7.23 10.80
CA ILE A 72 4.95 -8.34 9.86
C ILE A 72 6.43 -8.45 9.55
N ARG A 73 7.03 -9.58 9.89
CA ARG A 73 8.39 -9.97 9.46
C ARG A 73 8.27 -11.13 8.50
N THR A 74 8.74 -10.94 7.27
CA THR A 74 8.62 -11.94 6.22
C THR A 74 9.87 -12.02 5.35
N GLY A 75 10.15 -13.21 4.82
CA GLY A 75 11.06 -13.32 3.69
C GLY A 75 10.44 -12.67 2.44
N TYR A 76 11.27 -12.08 1.59
CA TYR A 76 10.87 -11.55 0.30
C TYR A 76 11.80 -12.00 -0.82
N ARG A 77 11.25 -12.19 -2.03
CA ARG A 77 11.99 -12.52 -3.25
C ARG A 77 11.47 -11.67 -4.40
N VAL A 78 12.38 -11.15 -5.22
CA VAL A 78 12.04 -10.45 -6.46
C VAL A 78 12.66 -11.20 -7.62
N ASP A 79 11.83 -11.67 -8.55
CA ASP A 79 12.25 -12.49 -9.69
C ASP A 79 11.51 -12.08 -10.98
N GLY A 80 12.01 -12.53 -12.13
CA GLY A 80 11.40 -12.27 -13.45
C GLY A 80 10.22 -13.19 -13.78
N GLY A 81 9.65 -13.89 -12.80
CA GLY A 81 8.52 -14.79 -13.01
C GLY A 81 7.24 -14.06 -13.42
N THR A 82 6.26 -14.82 -13.88
CA THR A 82 4.96 -14.27 -14.30
C THR A 82 4.29 -13.54 -13.12
N PRO A 83 3.97 -12.24 -13.25
CA PRO A 83 3.23 -11.49 -12.23
C PRO A 83 1.82 -12.09 -12.02
N PRO A 84 1.16 -11.79 -10.89
CA PRO A 84 -0.23 -12.21 -10.68
C PRO A 84 -1.14 -11.64 -11.79
N PRO A 85 -2.20 -12.37 -12.19
CA PRO A 85 -3.09 -11.96 -13.28
C PRO A 85 -3.83 -10.64 -13.03
N SER A 86 -3.92 -10.21 -11.76
CA SER A 86 -4.49 -8.91 -11.37
C SER A 86 -3.57 -7.71 -11.65
N ALA A 87 -2.33 -7.93 -12.08
CA ALA A 87 -1.41 -6.85 -12.40
C ALA A 87 -1.73 -6.29 -13.78
N ALA A 88 -2.11 -5.01 -13.85
CA ALA A 88 -2.26 -4.32 -15.12
C ALA A 88 -0.92 -4.33 -15.89
N PRO A 89 -0.91 -4.61 -17.21
CA PRO A 89 0.30 -4.52 -18.01
C PRO A 89 0.80 -3.07 -18.00
N GLY A 90 1.91 -2.83 -17.31
CA GLY A 90 2.57 -1.53 -17.31
C GLY A 90 3.17 -1.20 -18.67
N ALA A 91 3.27 0.09 -18.99
CA ALA A 91 3.97 0.59 -20.16
C ALA A 91 5.49 0.43 -19.98
N GLY A 92 6.02 -0.77 -20.21
CA GLY A 92 7.47 -1.04 -20.20
C GLY A 92 7.83 -2.38 -19.56
N GLY A 93 8.01 -3.42 -20.40
CA GLY A 93 8.51 -4.74 -19.98
C GLY A 93 7.54 -5.54 -19.09
N ALA A 94 7.75 -6.85 -19.00
CA ALA A 94 7.03 -7.67 -18.04
C ALA A 94 7.47 -7.25 -16.62
N PRO A 95 6.55 -6.87 -15.72
CA PRO A 95 6.92 -6.48 -14.38
C PRO A 95 7.48 -7.69 -13.64
N ALA A 96 8.55 -7.48 -12.87
CA ALA A 96 9.08 -8.51 -11.98
C ALA A 96 7.99 -8.92 -10.97
N ARG A 97 8.09 -10.12 -10.40
CA ARG A 97 7.23 -10.60 -9.33
C ARG A 97 7.91 -10.38 -7.99
N LEU A 98 7.21 -9.77 -7.03
CA LEU A 98 7.55 -9.78 -5.61
C LEU A 98 6.77 -10.92 -4.94
N THR A 99 7.45 -11.80 -4.22
CA THR A 99 6.84 -12.87 -3.43
C THR A 99 7.21 -12.74 -1.95
N LEU A 100 6.24 -12.90 -1.07
CA LEU A 100 6.39 -12.86 0.39
C LEU A 100 6.11 -14.24 1.00
N ASP A 101 6.89 -14.62 2.01
CA ASP A 101 6.68 -15.85 2.77
C ASP A 101 5.45 -15.78 3.70
N HIS A 102 5.03 -14.59 4.12
CA HIS A 102 3.77 -14.31 4.83
C HIS A 102 2.89 -13.37 3.99
N PRO A 103 1.56 -13.60 3.95
CA PRO A 103 0.67 -12.74 3.21
C PRO A 103 0.57 -11.35 3.84
N VAL A 104 0.36 -10.35 3.00
CA VAL A 104 -0.05 -9.00 3.41
C VAL A 104 -1.31 -8.66 2.63
N GLU A 105 -2.35 -8.19 3.33
CA GLU A 105 -3.68 -7.96 2.73
C GLU A 105 -4.17 -9.16 1.91
N LEU A 106 -4.05 -10.37 2.47
CA LEU A 106 -4.42 -11.66 1.83
C LEU A 106 -3.55 -12.08 0.62
N ALA A 107 -2.60 -11.27 0.17
CA ALA A 107 -1.75 -11.56 -0.98
C ALA A 107 -0.31 -11.91 -0.59
N ARG A 108 0.25 -12.93 -1.25
CA ARG A 108 1.67 -13.33 -1.13
C ARG A 108 2.51 -12.94 -2.34
N ALA A 109 1.88 -12.54 -3.43
CA ALA A 109 2.57 -12.25 -4.68
C ALA A 109 2.02 -10.96 -5.29
N PHE A 110 2.92 -10.08 -5.68
CA PHE A 110 2.62 -8.76 -6.21
C PHE A 110 3.41 -8.55 -7.51
N ALA A 111 2.85 -7.79 -8.44
CA ALA A 111 3.67 -7.23 -9.50
C ALA A 111 4.55 -6.12 -8.90
N HIS A 112 5.84 -6.22 -9.15
CA HIS A 112 6.83 -5.26 -8.72
C HIS A 112 7.03 -4.20 -9.80
N LEU A 113 6.48 -3.02 -9.54
CA LEU A 113 6.53 -1.86 -10.44
C LEU A 113 7.38 -0.77 -9.82
N ARG A 114 8.20 -0.12 -10.63
CA ARG A 114 8.91 1.11 -10.26
C ARG A 114 8.21 2.28 -10.95
N ARG A 115 7.52 3.10 -10.17
CA ARG A 115 6.88 4.34 -10.66
C ARG A 115 7.07 5.46 -9.64
N PRO A 116 7.07 6.73 -10.07
CA PRO A 116 6.96 7.84 -9.13
C PRO A 116 5.64 7.70 -8.37
N VAL A 117 5.74 7.73 -7.04
CA VAL A 117 4.61 7.67 -6.11
C VAL A 117 5.03 8.45 -4.87
N GLY A 118 4.11 9.20 -4.29
CA GLY A 118 4.34 10.01 -3.10
C GLY A 118 3.20 9.85 -2.09
N PRO A 119 3.31 10.51 -0.91
CA PRO A 119 2.29 10.40 0.14
C PRO A 119 0.88 10.82 -0.29
N ALA A 120 0.75 11.71 -1.28
CA ALA A 120 -0.55 12.14 -1.81
C ALA A 120 -1.27 11.05 -2.62
N ASP A 121 -0.56 10.00 -3.05
CA ASP A 121 -1.13 8.85 -3.74
C ASP A 121 -1.64 7.77 -2.75
N ASP A 122 -1.46 7.97 -1.44
CA ASP A 122 -2.08 7.11 -0.42
C ASP A 122 -3.60 7.36 -0.42
N PRO A 123 -4.45 6.34 -0.66
CA PRO A 123 -5.91 6.51 -0.69
C PRO A 123 -6.50 7.01 0.63
N SER A 124 -5.74 6.87 1.71
CA SER A 124 -6.05 7.38 3.04
C SER A 124 -5.42 8.74 3.32
N ALA A 125 -4.70 9.39 2.39
CA ALA A 125 -3.93 10.62 2.65
C ALA A 125 -4.76 11.74 3.31
N ALA A 126 -6.05 11.85 2.96
CA ALA A 126 -6.98 12.81 3.53
C ALA A 126 -7.48 12.45 4.95
N VAL A 127 -7.25 11.21 5.40
CA VAL A 127 -7.66 10.72 6.72
C VAL A 127 -6.49 10.89 7.69
N LEU A 128 -6.74 11.52 8.84
CA LEU A 128 -5.73 11.68 9.90
C LEU A 128 -5.18 10.31 10.32
N PRO A 129 -3.89 10.21 10.73
CA PRO A 129 -3.02 11.30 11.19
C PRO A 129 -1.89 11.68 10.22
N TYR A 130 -2.06 11.67 8.89
CA TYR A 130 -1.00 12.28 8.08
C TYR A 130 -0.87 13.76 8.51
N PRO A 131 0.30 14.20 9.03
CA PRO A 131 0.48 15.60 9.37
C PRO A 131 0.25 16.41 8.09
N GLN A 132 -0.61 17.42 8.19
CA GLN A 132 -0.76 18.42 7.14
C GLN A 132 0.63 19.01 6.90
N GLU A 133 1.10 19.05 5.65
CA GLU A 133 2.25 19.90 5.34
C GLU A 133 1.92 21.32 5.81
N PRO A 134 2.79 21.97 6.61
CA PRO A 134 2.50 23.32 7.06
C PRO A 134 2.45 24.27 5.86
N GLY A 135 1.24 24.67 5.49
CA GLY A 135 0.91 25.90 4.80
C GLY A 135 1.46 26.06 3.37
N ARG A 136 0.73 25.55 2.38
CA ARG A 136 0.64 26.26 1.11
C ARG A 136 -0.30 27.46 1.32
N THR A 137 0.25 28.56 1.81
CA THR A 137 -0.46 29.85 1.79
C THR A 137 -0.84 30.14 0.34
N PRO A 138 -2.13 30.40 0.00
CA PRO A 138 -2.45 30.96 -1.30
C PRO A 138 -1.82 32.36 -1.36
N GLY A 139 -0.82 32.49 -2.22
CA GLY A 139 -0.19 33.76 -2.50
C GLY A 139 -1.09 34.62 -3.38
N SER A 140 -1.42 35.80 -2.82
CA SER A 140 -1.81 37.07 -3.45
C SER A 140 -3.10 37.13 -4.26
#